data_AF-A0A920WPJ2-F1
#
_entry.id   AF-A0A920WPJ2-F1
#
_cell.length_a   1.000
_cell.length_b   1.000
_cell.length_c   1.000
_cell.angle_alpha   90.00
_cell.angle_beta   90.00
_cell.angle_gamma   90.00
#
_symmetry.space_group_name_H-M   'P 1'
#
loop_
_entity.id
_entity.type
_entity.pdbx_description
1 polymer ?
#
loop_
_entity_poly.entity_id
_entity_poly.type
_entity_poly.pdbx_seq_one_letter_code
_entity_poly.pdbx_strand_id
1 'polypeptide(L)'
;MTFVDTSGFYPGKDLEWRGMIRYGAQMAFAYARATVPRVWSRSGSPTGALHRHGLPVHGQRPNAGLALGRDRCDGRQGGGGDPAPRADEDERAGLVAAYEERLLNPYIAAERGSVDRVIEPAKTRSELAAALDVLAGKRERLPRRRHDNSPL
;
A
#
# COMPACT_ATOMS: atom_id res chain seq x y z
N MET A 1 5.58 12.93 -3.33
CA MET A 1 5.24 12.44 -1.98
C MET A 1 3.80 11.93 -2.03
N THR A 2 3.49 10.82 -1.35
CA THR A 2 2.17 10.19 -1.42
C THR A 2 1.66 9.84 -0.03
N PHE A 3 0.44 10.29 0.31
CA PHE A 3 -0.29 9.78 1.47
C PHE A 3 -1.21 8.65 1.02
N VAL A 4 -1.26 7.56 1.78
CA VAL A 4 -2.02 6.36 1.46
C VAL A 4 -3.02 6.08 2.59
N ASP A 5 -4.30 6.29 2.30
CA ASP A 5 -5.45 5.87 3.11
C ASP A 5 -6.50 5.35 2.12
N THR A 6 -6.57 4.04 1.92
CA THR A 6 -7.35 3.45 0.81
C THR A 6 -7.69 1.99 1.10
N SER A 7 -8.99 1.66 1.12
CA SER A 7 -9.51 0.32 1.39
C SER A 7 -9.62 -0.60 0.15
N GLY A 8 -9.19 -0.12 -1.02
CA GLY A 8 -9.29 -0.83 -2.30
C GLY A 8 -9.87 0.04 -3.43
N PHE A 9 -10.20 -0.61 -4.55
CA PHE A 9 -10.95 0.01 -5.65
C PHE A 9 -12.46 -0.01 -5.37
N TYR A 10 -13.19 0.95 -5.91
CA TYR A 10 -14.65 0.98 -5.85
C TYR A 10 -15.25 -0.12 -6.75
N PRO A 11 -16.05 -1.06 -6.23
CA PRO A 11 -16.63 -2.13 -7.03
C PRO A 11 -17.81 -1.63 -7.87
N GLY A 12 -17.83 -1.94 -9.17
CA GLY A 12 -18.98 -1.62 -10.03
C GLY A 12 -18.81 -2.05 -11.48
N LYS A 13 -19.84 -2.67 -12.05
CA LYS A 13 -19.88 -3.15 -13.44
C LYS A 13 -19.55 -2.04 -14.45
N ASP A 14 -20.09 -0.84 -14.24
CA ASP A 14 -19.86 0.30 -15.13
C ASP A 14 -18.40 0.76 -15.14
N LEU A 15 -17.67 0.58 -14.03
CA LEU A 15 -16.26 0.93 -13.91
C LEU A 15 -15.37 -0.06 -14.69
N GLU A 16 -15.69 -1.35 -14.60
CA GLU A 16 -15.07 -2.41 -15.41
C GLU A 16 -15.29 -2.18 -16.91
N TRP A 17 -16.53 -1.91 -17.31
CA TRP A 17 -16.90 -1.69 -18.73
C TRP A 17 -16.31 -0.39 -19.29
N ARG A 18 -16.11 0.64 -18.45
CA ARG A 18 -15.36 1.85 -18.80
C ARG A 18 -13.84 1.65 -18.83
N GLY A 19 -13.34 0.46 -18.50
CA GLY A 19 -11.93 0.10 -18.65
C GLY A 19 -11.05 0.44 -17.45
N MET A 20 -11.56 0.35 -16.20
CA MET A 20 -10.79 0.67 -14.98
C MET A 20 -9.42 -0.02 -14.88
N ILE A 21 -9.26 -1.21 -15.46
CA ILE A 21 -7.98 -1.93 -15.52
C ILE A 21 -6.90 -1.09 -16.24
N ARG A 22 -7.24 -0.39 -17.33
CA ARG A 22 -6.30 0.47 -18.07
C ARG A 22 -5.91 1.71 -17.26
N TYR A 23 -6.90 2.41 -16.69
CA TYR A 23 -6.67 3.60 -15.88
C TYR A 23 -5.90 3.28 -14.58
N GLY A 24 -6.21 2.18 -13.91
CA GLY A 24 -5.44 1.70 -12.76
C GLY A 24 -3.99 1.35 -13.13
N ALA A 25 -3.80 0.73 -14.29
CA ALA A 25 -2.47 0.42 -14.80
C ALA A 25 -1.65 1.68 -15.22
N GLN A 26 -2.29 2.80 -15.60
CA GLN A 26 -1.60 4.08 -15.82
C GLN A 26 -0.93 4.59 -14.55
N MET A 27 -1.63 4.56 -13.41
CA MET A 27 -1.06 4.97 -12.12
C MET A 27 0.12 4.07 -11.71
N ALA A 28 -0.04 2.75 -11.86
CA ALA A 28 1.01 1.77 -11.59
C ALA A 28 2.25 2.02 -12.48
N PHE A 29 2.03 2.26 -13.78
CA PHE A 29 3.08 2.55 -14.75
C PHE A 29 3.83 3.85 -14.40
N ALA A 30 3.10 4.93 -14.13
CA ALA A 30 3.68 6.22 -13.79
C ALA A 30 4.56 6.13 -12.54
N TYR A 31 4.09 5.45 -11.48
CA TYR A 31 4.86 5.28 -10.25
C TYR A 31 6.10 4.39 -10.46
N ALA A 32 5.98 3.31 -11.24
CA ALA A 32 7.09 2.42 -11.57
C ALA A 32 8.17 3.13 -12.42
N ARG A 33 7.76 4.04 -13.31
CA ARG A 33 8.64 4.77 -14.22
C ARG A 33 9.31 6.00 -13.59
N ALA A 34 8.70 6.59 -12.56
CA ALA A 34 9.21 7.77 -11.87
C ALA A 34 10.60 7.55 -11.23
N THR A 35 11.60 8.32 -11.65
CA THR A 35 12.98 8.29 -11.11
C THR A 35 13.21 9.23 -9.93
N VAL A 36 12.27 10.15 -9.68
CA VAL A 36 12.32 11.13 -8.59
C VAL A 36 12.35 10.46 -7.21
N PRO A 37 12.72 11.18 -6.13
CA PRO A 37 12.49 10.75 -4.76
C PRO A 37 11.03 10.35 -4.53
N ARG A 38 10.82 9.09 -4.12
CA ARG A 38 9.51 8.52 -3.83
C ARG A 38 9.44 8.22 -2.33
N VAL A 39 8.74 9.10 -1.62
CA VAL A 39 8.45 8.98 -0.19
C VAL A 39 6.94 8.85 -0.02
N TRP A 40 6.51 7.84 0.72
CA TRP A 40 5.10 7.58 1.01
C TRP A 40 4.87 7.40 2.51
N SER A 41 3.68 7.82 2.96
CA SER A 41 3.21 7.62 4.34
C SER A 41 1.83 7.00 4.31
N ARG A 42 1.60 5.94 5.10
CA ARG A 42 0.27 5.32 5.26
C ARG A 42 -0.36 5.76 6.58
N SER A 43 -1.55 6.35 6.46
CA SER A 43 -2.47 6.66 7.55
C SER A 43 -3.74 5.84 7.32
N GLY A 44 -4.30 5.19 8.35
CA GLY A 44 -5.58 4.50 8.25
C GLY A 44 -5.50 2.97 8.22
N SER A 45 -6.66 2.34 8.06
CA SER A 45 -6.85 0.91 8.31
C SER A 45 -6.23 0.01 7.21
N PRO A 46 -5.48 -1.05 7.56
CA PRO A 46 -5.00 -2.12 6.68
C PRO A 46 -6.13 -3.04 6.15
N THR A 47 -7.19 -2.44 5.61
CA THR A 47 -8.30 -3.15 4.97
C THR A 47 -7.97 -3.49 3.51
N GLY A 48 -7.91 -4.79 3.19
CA GLY A 48 -8.31 -5.36 1.88
C GLY A 48 -7.49 -5.02 0.62
N ALA A 49 -7.16 -6.05 -0.19
CA ALA A 49 -6.55 -5.97 -1.53
C ALA A 49 -5.17 -5.28 -1.68
N LEU A 50 -4.98 -4.04 -1.21
CA LEU A 50 -3.71 -3.29 -1.29
C LEU A 50 -2.62 -3.78 -0.32
N HIS A 51 -2.92 -4.78 0.52
CA HIS A 51 -1.91 -5.57 1.22
C HIS A 51 -1.19 -6.60 0.32
N ARG A 52 -1.76 -6.96 -0.83
CA ARG A 52 -1.21 -7.95 -1.77
C ARG A 52 -0.86 -7.33 -3.13
N HIS A 53 -1.63 -6.35 -3.60
CA HIS A 53 -1.26 -5.57 -4.79
C HIS A 53 -0.21 -4.52 -4.44
N GLY A 54 1.05 -4.93 -4.52
CA GLY A 54 2.18 -4.07 -4.22
C GLY A 54 2.29 -2.87 -5.15
N LEU A 55 2.17 -1.68 -4.57
CA LEU A 55 2.88 -0.45 -4.95
C LEU A 55 3.20 0.30 -3.64
N PRO A 56 4.37 0.96 -3.53
CA PRO A 56 5.34 1.19 -4.59
C PRO A 56 6.20 -0.04 -4.90
N VAL A 57 6.42 -0.29 -6.18
CA VAL A 57 7.22 -1.40 -6.73
C VAL A 57 8.46 -1.69 -5.88
N HIS A 58 8.49 -2.87 -5.22
CA HIS A 58 9.67 -3.45 -4.56
C HIS A 58 10.69 -3.97 -5.57
N GLY A 59 11.05 -3.12 -6.53
CA GLY A 59 12.31 -3.22 -7.23
C GLY A 59 13.38 -2.60 -6.33
N GLN A 60 14.36 -3.41 -5.93
CA GLN A 60 15.50 -3.15 -5.03
C GLN A 60 16.16 -1.76 -5.22
N ARG A 61 15.53 -0.68 -4.76
CA ARG A 61 15.93 0.72 -5.04
C ARG A 61 15.48 1.61 -3.88
N PRO A 62 16.27 2.62 -3.49
CA PRO A 62 15.94 3.47 -2.35
C PRO A 62 14.65 4.26 -2.62
N ASN A 63 13.62 3.91 -1.83
CA ASN A 63 12.36 4.63 -1.63
C ASN A 63 12.12 4.59 -0.11
N ALA A 64 11.50 5.61 0.48
CA ALA A 64 11.20 5.62 1.91
C ALA A 64 9.69 5.42 2.16
N GLY A 65 9.34 4.42 2.95
CA GLY A 65 7.98 4.08 3.38
C GLY A 65 7.80 4.22 4.88
N LEU A 66 6.93 5.13 5.29
CA LEU A 66 6.59 5.38 6.69
C LEU A 66 5.17 4.87 6.98
N ALA A 67 5.03 3.93 7.91
CA ALA A 67 3.72 3.59 8.48
C ALA A 67 3.46 4.45 9.70
N LEU A 68 2.26 5.03 9.82
CA LEU A 68 1.86 5.66 11.08
C LEU A 68 1.36 4.59 12.04
N GLY A 69 1.92 4.55 13.25
CA GLY A 69 1.41 3.70 14.32
C GLY A 69 0.05 4.19 14.81
N ARG A 70 -0.94 3.30 14.77
CA ARG A 70 -2.23 3.44 15.47
C ARG A 70 -2.64 2.08 16.04
N ASP A 71 -3.08 2.08 17.30
CA ASP A 71 -3.37 0.85 18.05
C ASP A 71 -4.63 0.11 17.61
N ARG A 72 -5.47 0.72 16.78
CA ARG A 72 -6.63 0.04 16.17
C ARG A 72 -6.79 0.36 14.71
N CYS A 73 -7.22 -0.68 14.02
CA CYS A 73 -7.39 -0.77 12.60
C CYS A 73 -8.81 -1.26 12.35
N ASP A 74 -9.76 -0.34 12.12
CA ASP A 74 -11.15 -0.72 11.85
C ASP A 74 -11.22 -1.54 10.56
N GLY A 75 -11.36 -2.85 10.69
CA GLY A 75 -11.31 -3.81 9.60
C GLY A 75 -12.60 -3.82 8.80
N ARG A 76 -12.70 -3.03 7.73
CA ARG A 76 -13.86 -3.07 6.83
C ARG A 76 -13.72 -4.23 5.83
N GLN A 77 -13.69 -5.45 6.35
CA GLN A 77 -13.44 -6.74 5.67
C GLN A 77 -13.48 -6.69 4.15
N GLY A 78 -12.29 -6.70 3.52
CA GLY A 78 -12.18 -7.03 2.11
C GLY A 78 -12.46 -8.52 1.91
N GLY A 79 -13.68 -8.87 1.51
CA GLY A 79 -14.15 -10.25 1.37
C GLY A 79 -13.37 -11.05 0.32
N GLY A 80 -12.31 -11.72 0.77
CA GLY A 80 -11.38 -12.47 -0.09
C GLY A 80 -10.60 -13.57 0.63
N GLY A 81 -11.09 -14.01 1.79
CA GLY A 81 -10.72 -15.29 2.39
C GLY A 81 -11.96 -16.17 2.42
N ASP A 82 -11.88 -17.40 1.92
CA ASP A 82 -12.97 -18.37 2.01
C ASP A 82 -13.32 -18.59 3.49
N PRO A 83 -14.53 -18.24 3.95
CA PRO A 83 -14.97 -18.72 5.25
C PRO A 83 -15.10 -20.24 5.15
N ALA A 84 -14.60 -20.98 6.16
CA ALA A 84 -14.86 -22.40 6.26
C ALA A 84 -16.39 -22.61 6.11
N PRO A 85 -16.87 -23.44 5.16
CA PRO A 85 -18.24 -23.35 4.65
C PRO A 85 -19.34 -23.81 5.64
N ARG A 86 -19.01 -23.97 6.93
CA ARG A 86 -19.86 -24.51 8.00
C ARG A 86 -19.65 -23.89 9.39
N ALA A 87 -18.87 -22.81 9.53
CA ALA A 87 -18.69 -22.15 10.83
C ALA A 87 -19.94 -21.34 11.24
N ASP A 88 -20.31 -21.43 12.51
CA ASP A 88 -21.39 -20.65 13.14
C ASP A 88 -21.03 -19.15 13.24
N GLU A 89 -22.02 -18.29 13.48
CA GLU A 89 -21.82 -16.83 13.46
C GLU A 89 -20.88 -16.34 14.57
N ASP A 90 -20.92 -16.97 15.75
CA ASP A 90 -19.99 -16.73 16.86
C ASP A 90 -18.55 -17.21 16.55
N GLU A 91 -18.40 -18.38 15.91
CA GLU A 91 -17.08 -18.86 15.48
C GLU A 91 -16.47 -17.93 14.42
N ARG A 92 -17.29 -17.40 13.50
CA ARG A 92 -16.86 -16.39 12.52
C ARG A 92 -16.42 -15.11 13.21
N ALA A 93 -17.16 -14.63 14.21
CA ALA A 93 -16.78 -13.44 14.98
C ALA A 93 -15.43 -13.63 15.69
N GLY A 94 -15.22 -14.79 16.33
CA GLY A 94 -13.94 -15.14 16.97
C GLY A 94 -12.77 -15.24 15.97
N LEU A 95 -12.99 -15.87 14.82
CA LEU A 95 -11.99 -15.98 13.76
C LEU A 95 -11.64 -14.62 13.12
N VAL A 96 -12.63 -13.73 12.97
CA VAL A 96 -12.41 -12.34 12.52
C VAL A 96 -11.58 -11.59 13.53
N ALA A 97 -11.95 -11.59 14.81
CA ALA A 97 -11.18 -10.88 15.85
C ALA A 97 -9.71 -11.35 15.92
N ALA A 98 -9.48 -12.67 15.87
CA ALA A 98 -8.13 -13.25 15.83
C ALA A 98 -7.36 -12.92 14.54
N TYR A 99 -8.06 -12.75 13.40
CA TYR A 99 -7.46 -12.27 12.16
C TYR A 99 -7.06 -10.80 12.28
N GLU A 100 -7.92 -9.95 12.84
CA GLU A 100 -7.68 -8.51 13.01
C GLU A 100 -6.49 -8.23 13.92
N GLU A 101 -6.46 -8.82 15.11
CA GLU A 101 -5.33 -8.67 16.05
C GLU A 101 -4.01 -9.13 15.41
N ARG A 102 -4.01 -10.29 14.74
CA ARG A 102 -2.79 -10.86 14.18
C ARG A 102 -2.31 -10.15 12.91
N LEU A 103 -3.18 -9.68 12.03
CA LEU A 103 -2.82 -9.26 10.67
C LEU A 103 -3.11 -7.80 10.33
N LEU A 104 -4.01 -7.11 11.05
CA LEU A 104 -4.24 -5.68 10.89
C LEU A 104 -3.28 -4.86 11.79
N ASN A 105 -1.98 -5.16 11.71
CA ASN A 105 -0.91 -4.39 12.35
C ASN A 105 0.19 -3.99 11.34
N PRO A 106 0.88 -2.86 11.53
CA PRO A 106 1.95 -2.42 10.63
C PRO A 106 3.25 -3.20 10.81
N TYR A 107 3.40 -3.94 11.91
CA TYR A 107 4.66 -4.61 12.28
C TYR A 107 5.03 -5.75 11.34
N ILE A 108 4.06 -6.54 10.86
CA ILE A 108 4.31 -7.60 9.86
C ILE A 108 4.88 -7.02 8.54
N ALA A 109 4.50 -5.78 8.18
CA ALA A 109 5.06 -5.11 7.00
C ALA A 109 6.49 -4.59 7.26
N ALA A 110 6.79 -4.18 8.50
CA ALA A 110 8.13 -3.75 8.91
C ALA A 110 9.12 -4.94 9.00
N GLU A 111 8.72 -6.08 9.58
CA GLU A 111 9.53 -7.31 9.63
C GLU A 111 9.96 -7.79 8.23
N ARG A 112 9.09 -7.59 7.23
CA ARG A 112 9.33 -7.94 5.82
C ARG A 112 10.11 -6.87 5.04
N GLY A 113 10.59 -5.82 5.71
CA GLY A 113 11.26 -4.67 5.06
C GLY A 113 10.38 -3.94 4.04
N SER A 114 9.05 -4.05 4.14
CA SER A 114 8.10 -3.37 3.25
C SER A 114 7.69 -1.98 3.74
N VAL A 115 7.99 -1.70 4.99
CA VAL A 115 7.91 -0.40 5.66
C VAL A 115 9.26 -0.19 6.33
N ASP A 116 9.88 0.97 6.14
CA ASP A 116 11.19 1.27 6.76
C ASP A 116 11.05 1.60 8.25
N ARG A 117 9.99 2.34 8.62
CA ARG A 117 9.71 2.72 10.02
C ARG A 117 8.22 2.80 10.32
N VAL A 118 7.85 2.36 11.52
CA VAL A 118 6.57 2.69 12.16
C VAL A 118 6.80 3.92 13.05
N ILE A 119 6.04 5.00 12.84
CA ILE A 119 6.28 6.30 13.49
C ILE A 119 5.01 6.87 14.12
N GLU A 120 5.19 7.74 15.13
CA GLU A 120 4.09 8.54 15.67
C GLU A 120 3.61 9.58 14.66
N PRO A 121 2.28 9.84 14.54
CA PRO A 121 1.75 10.87 13.62
C PRO A 121 2.33 12.28 13.79
N ALA A 122 2.74 12.64 15.01
CA ALA A 122 3.38 13.94 15.28
C ALA A 122 4.79 14.07 14.64
N LYS A 123 5.52 12.94 14.52
CA LYS A 123 6.89 12.88 13.98
C LYS A 123 6.94 12.77 12.45
N THR A 124 5.78 12.66 11.79
CA THR A 124 5.69 12.53 10.33
C THR A 124 6.44 13.64 9.59
N ARG A 125 6.31 14.91 10.01
CA ARG A 125 6.99 16.04 9.33
C ARG A 125 8.52 15.93 9.39
N SER A 126 9.09 15.58 10.54
CA SER A 126 10.55 15.47 10.71
C SER A 126 11.13 14.26 9.98
N GLU A 127 10.45 13.12 10.03
CA GLU A 127 10.88 11.90 9.31
C GLU A 127 10.82 12.10 7.79
N LEU A 128 9.79 12.79 7.28
CA LEU A 128 9.67 13.13 5.86
C LEU A 128 10.76 14.10 5.39
N ALA A 129 11.11 15.11 6.19
CA ALA A 129 12.19 16.03 5.86
C ALA A 129 13.52 15.27 5.75
N ALA A 130 13.88 14.50 6.78
CA ALA A 130 15.09 13.68 6.77
C ALA A 130 15.13 12.67 5.61
N ALA A 131 13.99 12.04 5.27
CA ALA A 131 13.90 11.13 4.13
C ALA A 131 14.12 11.85 2.78
N LEU A 132 13.61 13.07 2.62
CA LEU A 132 13.84 13.88 1.42
C LEU A 132 15.28 14.37 1.31
N ASP A 133 15.90 14.77 2.41
CA ASP A 133 17.31 15.20 2.44
C ASP A 133 18.25 14.07 2.00
N VAL A 134 18.05 12.86 2.54
CA VAL A 134 18.79 11.65 2.13
C VAL A 134 18.56 11.30 0.65
N LEU A 135 17.33 11.47 0.15
CA LEU A 135 16.99 11.15 -1.23
C LEU A 135 17.28 12.28 -2.24
N ALA A 136 17.70 13.47 -1.81
CA ALA A 136 17.97 14.61 -2.69
C ALA A 136 19.03 14.30 -3.78
N GLY A 137 20.00 13.44 -3.46
CA GLY A 137 21.03 12.96 -4.39
C GLY A 137 20.61 11.79 -5.29
N LYS A 138 19.38 11.28 -5.18
CA LYS A 138 18.96 10.04 -5.87
C LYS A 138 19.07 10.16 -7.39
N ARG A 139 19.87 9.28 -8.01
CA ARG A 139 19.97 9.11 -9.46
C ARG A 139 19.67 7.66 -9.84
N GLU A 140 18.65 7.46 -10.65
CA GLU A 140 18.19 6.13 -11.07
C GLU A 140 18.37 5.98 -12.60
N ARG A 141 19.11 4.96 -13.05
CA ARG A 141 19.28 4.66 -14.48
C ARG A 141 18.22 3.67 -14.93
N LEU A 142 17.58 3.97 -16.06
CA LEU A 142 16.55 3.13 -16.68
C LEU A 142 17.10 2.51 -17.98
N PRO A 143 16.59 1.32 -18.40
CA PRO A 143 16.94 0.75 -19.70
C PRO A 143 16.62 1.73 -20.84
N ARG A 144 17.55 1.84 -21.82
CA ARG A 144 17.36 2.70 -23.01
C ARG A 144 16.24 2.13 -23.88
N ARG A 145 15.28 2.98 -24.24
CA ARG A 145 14.19 2.70 -25.18
C ARG A 145 13.81 3.98 -25.93
N ARG A 146 13.20 3.86 -27.11
CA ARG A 146 12.79 5.01 -27.94
C ARG A 146 11.68 5.83 -27.25
N HIS A 147 10.67 5.13 -26.76
CA HIS A 147 9.58 5.67 -25.97
C HIS A 147 9.05 4.58 -25.03
N ASP A 148 8.07 4.95 -24.24
CA ASP A 148 7.35 4.07 -23.33
C ASP A 148 6.11 3.48 -24.03
N ASN A 149 5.57 2.38 -23.49
CA ASN A 149 4.28 1.81 -23.91
C ASN A 149 3.37 1.75 -22.67
N SER A 150 2.92 2.93 -22.24
CA SER A 150 1.97 3.07 -21.14
C SER A 150 0.57 2.65 -21.61
N PRO A 151 -0.29 2.09 -20.74
CA PRO A 151 -1.69 1.87 -21.06
C PRO A 151 -2.39 3.18 -21.47
N LEU A 152 -3.22 3.13 -22.51
CA LEU A 152 -4.05 4.24 -23.01
C LEU A 152 -5.54 3.84 -22.97
#